data_AF-A0A8C9REU4-F1
#
_entry.id   AF-A0A8C9REU4-F1
#
_cell.length_a   1.000
_cell.length_b   1.000
_cell.length_c   1.000
_cell.angle_alpha   90.00
_cell.angle_beta   90.00
_cell.angle_gamma   90.00
#
_symmetry.space_group_name_H-M   'P 1'
#
loop_
_entity.id
_entity.type
_entity.pdbx_description
1 polymer ?
#
loop_
_entity_poly.entity_id
_entity_poly.type
_entity_poly.pdbx_seq_one_letter_code
_entity_poly.pdbx_strand_id
1 'polypeptide(L)'
;MLQFSLKRMSPPMSSVLTHPLQLIKKEGSGTELPMTGDKVYIHYTGTLLDGTEFESSRGREMKFCFELGKGEVIKAWDLGVATMKAEEVSRFICKPEYAYGQSGSPPKVPPSATLVFEVELFKFHGEDVTEDKDGGVIRRIVTKGGGHCKPTEGTTVQVTVEGMFGGGAFDRRELSFVIGYGESLGLPAGVETAIMSMEEGEESVFTLTPKYGFGKAGNAEFHVPPDAALQYRIKLSEFEKARESWQMNMAEKLEESSAAKEKGARFFKEGKYRLAVVQYKRILAWLAHESDRSEPHGKEVRALRLAVRLNLAVCYLKMQEPAQAAENCNTALELDDCNEKALFRRAQACFAMGEFERALNDFQRLLQLYPENRAARAQVALCQRRVKEQHEKDKRLYASLFRKCSDRDIKKEGLKDEKEEEEASRATDVENGGRDQKAA
;
A
#
# COMPACT_ATOMS: atom_id res chain seq x y z
N MET A 1 51.94 -8.16 25.76
CA MET A 1 51.45 -6.82 26.17
C MET A 1 50.26 -6.47 25.29
N LEU A 2 49.04 -6.62 25.80
CA LEU A 2 47.81 -6.17 25.14
C LEU A 2 47.33 -4.93 25.91
N GLN A 3 47.30 -3.78 25.24
CA GLN A 3 46.79 -2.54 25.83
C GLN A 3 45.26 -2.60 25.89
N PHE A 4 44.71 -2.62 27.11
CA PHE A 4 43.29 -2.42 27.37
C PHE A 4 43.02 -0.92 27.45
N SER A 5 42.19 -0.38 26.55
CA SER A 5 41.66 0.97 26.67
C SER A 5 40.44 0.96 27.59
N LEU A 6 40.66 1.14 28.90
CA LEU A 6 39.59 1.56 29.80
C LEU A 6 39.33 3.05 29.56
N LYS A 7 38.23 3.39 28.88
CA LYS A 7 37.66 4.73 28.98
C LYS A 7 37.11 4.92 30.41
N ARG A 8 37.97 5.36 31.33
CA ARG A 8 37.55 5.89 32.63
C ARG A 8 36.92 7.26 32.39
N MET A 9 35.59 7.33 32.38
CA MET A 9 34.91 8.53 32.83
C MET A 9 34.92 8.49 34.35
N SER A 10 35.70 9.37 34.99
CA SER A 10 35.59 9.63 36.43
C SER A 10 34.42 10.59 36.65
N PRO A 11 33.29 10.18 37.27
CA PRO A 11 32.31 11.14 37.73
C PRO A 11 32.71 11.65 39.13
N PRO A 12 32.35 12.89 39.49
CA PRO A 12 32.42 13.33 40.88
C PRO A 12 31.49 12.47 41.73
N MET A 13 31.92 12.15 42.96
CA MET A 13 31.15 11.42 43.96
C MET A 13 29.88 12.20 44.34
N SER A 14 28.76 11.94 43.64
CA SER A 14 27.38 11.96 44.16
C SER A 14 26.29 11.66 43.10
N SER A 15 26.60 11.10 41.93
CA SER A 15 25.57 10.82 40.92
C SER A 15 24.96 9.44 41.11
N VAL A 16 23.67 9.39 41.44
CA VAL A 16 22.81 8.21 41.29
C VAL A 16 22.99 7.68 39.86
N LEU A 17 23.49 6.45 39.70
CA LEU A 17 23.63 5.82 38.37
C LEU A 17 22.23 5.70 37.74
N THR A 18 21.98 6.47 36.69
CA THR A 18 20.70 6.53 35.96
C THR A 18 20.56 5.45 34.88
N HIS A 19 21.56 4.57 34.72
CA HIS A 19 21.65 3.57 33.64
C HIS A 19 22.34 2.28 34.13
N PRO A 20 22.09 1.10 33.51
CA PRO A 20 22.85 -0.12 33.80
C PRO A 20 24.34 0.07 33.49
N LEU A 21 25.21 -0.62 34.21
CA LEU A 21 26.64 -0.62 33.90
C LEU A 21 26.89 -1.51 32.69
N GLN A 22 27.44 -0.94 31.62
CA GLN A 22 27.76 -1.64 30.37
C GLN A 22 29.27 -1.85 30.23
N LEU A 23 29.65 -3.05 29.81
CA LEU A 23 31.00 -3.42 29.40
C LEU A 23 30.95 -4.05 28.01
N ILE A 24 31.50 -3.36 27.02
CA ILE A 24 31.61 -3.89 25.65
C ILE A 24 32.64 -5.03 25.65
N LYS A 25 32.20 -6.23 25.27
CA LYS A 25 33.04 -7.42 25.10
C LYS A 25 33.56 -7.58 23.67
N LYS A 26 32.72 -7.22 22.70
CA LYS A 26 33.05 -7.20 21.27
C LYS A 26 32.41 -5.96 20.67
N GLU A 27 33.22 -5.13 20.04
CA GLU A 27 32.73 -3.96 19.29
C GLU A 27 31.83 -4.40 18.14
N GLY A 28 30.75 -3.65 17.93
CA GLY A 28 29.89 -3.80 16.76
C GLY A 28 30.40 -2.98 15.56
N SER A 29 29.66 -3.06 14.46
CA SER A 29 29.92 -2.34 13.22
C SER A 29 28.85 -1.26 12.94
N GLY A 30 29.20 -0.29 12.08
CA GLY A 30 28.30 0.82 11.73
C GLY A 30 28.31 1.99 12.70
N THR A 31 27.56 3.03 12.34
CA THR A 31 27.42 4.28 13.10
C THR A 31 26.00 4.47 13.67
N GLU A 32 25.05 3.69 13.21
CA GLU A 32 23.66 3.77 13.67
C GLU A 32 23.48 2.99 14.98
N LEU A 33 22.55 3.48 15.79
CA LEU A 33 22.09 2.83 17.02
C LEU A 33 20.58 2.58 16.92
N PRO A 34 20.06 1.53 17.57
CA PRO A 34 18.62 1.28 17.64
C PRO A 34 17.88 2.48 18.26
N MET A 35 16.74 2.83 17.70
CA MET A 35 15.86 3.88 18.23
C MET A 35 14.61 3.28 18.90
N THR A 36 13.94 4.07 19.74
CA THR A 36 12.65 3.68 20.32
C THR A 36 11.67 3.30 19.21
N GLY A 37 11.08 2.10 19.31
CA GLY A 37 10.19 1.51 18.31
C GLY A 37 10.89 0.61 17.29
N ASP A 38 12.22 0.61 17.21
CA ASP A 38 12.94 -0.34 16.36
C ASP A 38 12.72 -1.77 16.83
N LYS A 39 12.59 -2.66 15.86
CA LYS A 39 12.56 -4.10 16.11
C LYS A 39 14.00 -4.60 16.22
N VAL A 40 14.39 -5.07 17.39
CA VAL A 40 15.75 -5.54 17.68
C VAL A 40 15.81 -7.05 17.74
N TYR A 41 16.93 -7.63 17.32
CA TYR A 41 17.17 -9.08 17.30
C TYR A 41 18.44 -9.40 18.06
N ILE A 42 18.30 -10.13 19.17
CA ILE A 42 19.42 -10.40 20.07
C ILE A 42 19.54 -11.88 20.43
N HIS A 43 20.75 -12.28 20.84
CA HIS A 43 20.92 -13.36 21.79
C HIS A 43 21.36 -12.81 23.13
N TYR A 44 21.10 -13.58 24.18
CA TYR A 44 21.46 -13.21 25.54
C TYR A 44 21.65 -14.42 26.43
N THR A 45 22.42 -14.21 27.49
CA THR A 45 22.55 -15.10 28.65
C THR A 45 22.46 -14.27 29.91
N GLY A 46 21.52 -14.61 30.79
CA GLY A 46 21.26 -13.97 32.07
C GLY A 46 21.72 -14.82 33.24
N THR A 47 22.56 -14.25 34.10
CA THR A 47 23.06 -14.89 35.32
C THR A 47 22.81 -14.02 36.54
N LEU A 48 22.71 -14.65 37.72
CA LEU A 48 22.83 -13.96 39.00
C LEU A 48 24.28 -13.49 39.21
N LEU A 49 24.51 -12.64 40.22
CA LEU A 49 25.85 -12.15 40.56
C LEU A 49 26.83 -13.27 40.95
N ASP A 50 26.32 -14.38 41.49
CA ASP A 50 27.12 -15.56 41.84
C ASP A 50 27.51 -16.42 40.61
N GLY A 51 27.02 -16.05 39.41
CA GLY A 51 27.28 -16.76 38.17
C GLY A 51 26.21 -17.80 37.80
N THR A 52 25.21 -18.04 38.64
CA THR A 52 24.12 -18.98 38.34
C THR A 52 23.31 -18.50 37.15
N GLU A 53 23.31 -19.26 36.05
CA GLU A 53 22.47 -18.97 34.88
C GLU A 53 20.99 -19.24 35.21
N PHE A 54 20.13 -18.25 34.95
CA PHE A 54 18.69 -18.39 35.13
C PHE A 54 17.94 -18.41 33.79
N GLU A 55 18.51 -17.82 32.75
CA GLU A 55 17.94 -17.86 31.40
C GLU A 55 19.01 -17.65 30.31
N SER A 56 18.87 -18.35 29.18
CA SER A 56 19.67 -18.13 27.99
C SER A 56 18.83 -18.36 26.73
N SER A 57 19.03 -17.52 25.72
CA SER A 57 18.42 -17.71 24.39
C SER A 57 19.33 -18.47 23.42
N ARG A 58 20.61 -18.70 23.76
CA ARG A 58 21.57 -19.35 22.86
C ARG A 58 21.27 -20.83 22.59
N GLY A 59 20.48 -21.47 23.45
CA GLY A 59 19.98 -22.83 23.24
C GLY A 59 18.73 -22.91 22.35
N ARG A 60 18.18 -21.77 21.90
CA ARG A 60 16.99 -21.69 21.04
C ARG A 60 17.43 -21.49 19.59
N GLU A 61 16.73 -22.09 18.64
CA GLU A 61 17.02 -21.90 17.21
C GLU A 61 16.77 -20.46 16.74
N MET A 62 15.79 -19.78 17.35
CA MET A 62 15.40 -18.42 16.97
C MET A 62 16.00 -17.37 17.91
N LYS A 63 16.45 -16.26 17.32
CA LYS A 63 16.88 -15.06 18.05
C LYS A 63 15.69 -14.45 18.79
N PHE A 64 15.95 -13.91 19.98
CA PHE A 64 14.94 -13.17 20.71
C PHE A 64 14.70 -11.81 20.04
N CYS A 65 13.44 -11.42 19.91
CA CYS A 65 13.05 -10.21 19.20
C CYS A 65 11.99 -9.44 20.00
N PHE A 66 12.17 -8.13 20.11
CA PHE A 66 11.28 -7.21 20.82
C PHE A 66 11.34 -5.81 20.21
N GLU A 67 10.37 -4.96 20.55
CA GLU A 67 10.35 -3.53 20.21
C GLU A 67 11.03 -2.70 21.29
N LEU A 68 12.08 -1.97 20.91
CA LEU A 68 12.89 -1.22 21.85
C LEU A 68 12.14 -0.03 22.45
N GLY A 69 12.23 0.17 23.76
CA GLY A 69 11.67 1.34 24.44
C GLY A 69 10.15 1.31 24.62
N LYS A 70 9.53 0.13 24.44
CA LYS A 70 8.08 -0.10 24.65
C LYS A 70 7.77 -0.76 26.01
N GLY A 71 8.78 -1.07 26.82
CA GLY A 71 8.60 -1.76 28.09
C GLY A 71 8.23 -3.24 27.94
N GLU A 72 8.53 -3.86 26.79
CA GLU A 72 8.38 -5.31 26.58
C GLU A 72 9.43 -6.11 27.35
N VAL A 73 10.53 -5.46 27.73
CA VAL A 73 11.67 -6.02 28.45
C VAL A 73 11.96 -5.21 29.71
N ILE A 74 12.86 -5.71 30.56
CA ILE A 74 13.29 -4.96 31.74
C ILE A 74 13.91 -3.60 31.34
N LYS A 75 13.73 -2.58 32.19
CA LYS A 75 14.21 -1.20 31.94
C LYS A 75 15.69 -1.15 31.56
N ALA A 76 16.52 -2.01 32.15
CA ALA A 76 17.94 -2.08 31.83
C ALA A 76 18.20 -2.45 30.37
N TRP A 77 17.38 -3.30 29.76
CA TRP A 77 17.53 -3.67 28.36
C TRP A 77 17.06 -2.56 27.42
N ASP A 78 15.93 -1.92 27.73
CA ASP A 78 15.46 -0.77 26.93
C ASP A 78 16.53 0.35 26.87
N LEU A 79 17.22 0.59 27.98
CA LEU A 79 18.31 1.57 28.03
C LEU A 79 19.62 1.05 27.44
N GLY A 80 19.96 -0.21 27.72
CA GLY A 80 21.26 -0.79 27.35
C GLY A 80 21.36 -1.17 25.87
N VAL A 81 20.33 -1.78 25.29
CA VAL A 81 20.34 -2.18 23.88
C VAL A 81 20.32 -0.96 22.95
N ALA A 82 19.73 0.16 23.40
CA ALA A 82 19.75 1.44 22.68
C ALA A 82 21.15 2.03 22.47
N THR A 83 22.16 1.60 23.23
CA THR A 83 23.55 2.07 23.10
C THR A 83 24.42 1.15 22.24
N MET A 84 23.91 -0.03 21.88
CA MET A 84 24.67 -1.06 21.17
C MET A 84 24.68 -0.81 19.66
N LYS A 85 25.82 -1.10 19.04
CA LYS A 85 25.93 -1.21 17.58
C LYS A 85 25.49 -2.59 17.08
N ALA A 86 25.18 -2.69 15.79
CA ALA A 86 24.96 -4.00 15.16
C ALA A 86 26.20 -4.89 15.35
N GLU A 87 25.98 -6.17 15.63
CA GLU A 87 26.99 -7.21 15.90
C GLU A 87 27.80 -7.04 17.20
N GLU A 88 27.48 -6.04 18.02
CA GLU A 88 28.11 -5.80 19.32
C GLU A 88 27.74 -6.88 20.34
N VAL A 89 28.70 -7.27 21.17
CA VAL A 89 28.45 -8.06 22.38
C VAL A 89 28.78 -7.21 23.60
N SER A 90 27.79 -6.99 24.46
CA SER A 90 27.92 -6.18 25.67
C SER A 90 27.46 -6.96 26.90
N ARG A 91 28.13 -6.73 28.02
CA ARG A 91 27.72 -7.21 29.34
C ARG A 91 27.07 -6.07 30.12
N PHE A 92 25.85 -6.28 30.58
CA PHE A 92 25.09 -5.35 31.42
C PHE A 92 24.98 -5.86 32.85
N ILE A 93 25.26 -5.00 33.82
CA ILE A 93 24.98 -5.24 35.25
C ILE A 93 23.76 -4.40 35.63
N CYS A 94 22.67 -5.09 35.94
CA CYS A 94 21.34 -4.52 36.12
C CYS A 94 20.97 -4.58 37.60
N LYS A 95 20.87 -3.41 38.25
CA LYS A 95 20.34 -3.31 39.60
C LYS A 95 18.84 -3.68 39.63
N PRO A 96 18.29 -4.08 40.79
CA PRO A 96 16.91 -4.52 40.89
C PRO A 96 15.90 -3.49 40.38
N GLU A 97 16.16 -2.19 40.59
CA GLU A 97 15.26 -1.09 40.19
C GLU A 97 15.10 -0.97 38.66
N TYR A 98 16.06 -1.52 37.90
CA TYR A 98 16.04 -1.59 36.44
C TYR A 98 15.80 -3.03 35.92
N ALA A 99 15.52 -3.98 36.80
CA ALA A 99 15.23 -5.38 36.52
C ALA A 99 13.85 -5.77 37.09
N TYR A 100 13.77 -6.79 37.95
CA TYR A 100 12.51 -7.30 38.52
C TYR A 100 12.15 -6.75 39.91
N GLY A 101 12.91 -5.77 40.42
CA GLY A 101 12.62 -5.09 41.68
C GLY A 101 12.57 -6.00 42.90
N GLN A 102 11.80 -5.57 43.92
CA GLN A 102 11.65 -6.29 45.19
C GLN A 102 10.88 -7.61 45.04
N SER A 103 10.08 -7.76 44.00
CA SER A 103 9.29 -8.99 43.79
C SER A 103 10.12 -10.12 43.17
N GLY A 104 11.17 -9.78 42.41
CA GLY A 104 11.91 -10.77 41.63
C GLY A 104 11.05 -11.40 40.52
N SER A 105 11.46 -12.57 40.03
CA SER A 105 10.69 -13.41 39.11
C SER A 105 10.82 -14.88 39.55
N PRO A 106 10.07 -15.29 40.60
CA PRO A 106 10.16 -16.64 41.13
C PRO A 106 9.76 -17.73 40.10
N PRO A 107 10.36 -18.93 40.16
CA PRO A 107 11.39 -19.36 41.11
C PRO A 107 12.82 -18.99 40.70
N LYS A 108 13.02 -18.40 39.52
CA LYS A 108 14.34 -18.26 38.88
C LYS A 108 15.13 -17.04 39.33
N VAL A 109 14.43 -15.93 39.57
CA VAL A 109 15.05 -14.66 39.97
C VAL A 109 14.56 -14.27 41.37
N PRO A 110 15.45 -14.18 42.37
CA PRO A 110 15.08 -13.78 43.72
C PRO A 110 14.59 -12.31 43.81
N PRO A 111 13.83 -11.96 44.87
CA PRO A 111 13.61 -10.60 45.31
C PRO A 111 14.89 -9.75 45.35
N SER A 112 14.84 -8.52 44.83
CA SER A 112 15.95 -7.55 44.90
C SER A 112 17.27 -8.06 44.32
N ALA A 113 17.23 -8.98 43.36
CA ALA A 113 18.42 -9.54 42.73
C ALA A 113 19.06 -8.56 41.73
N THR A 114 20.39 -8.42 41.80
CA THR A 114 21.19 -7.81 40.73
C THR A 114 21.48 -8.87 39.68
N LEU A 115 21.20 -8.54 38.42
CA LEU A 115 21.36 -9.45 37.30
C LEU A 115 22.55 -9.05 36.43
N VAL A 116 23.20 -10.05 35.84
CA VAL A 116 24.24 -9.85 34.83
C VAL A 116 23.74 -10.45 33.53
N PHE A 117 23.67 -9.64 32.48
CA PHE A 117 23.32 -10.11 31.15
C PHE A 117 24.52 -9.96 30.22
N GLU A 118 24.82 -10.98 29.44
CA GLU A 118 25.59 -10.84 28.22
C GLU A 118 24.61 -10.82 27.05
N VAL A 119 24.63 -9.76 26.25
CA VAL A 119 23.72 -9.54 25.12
C VAL A 119 24.53 -9.35 23.86
N GLU A 120 24.11 -10.00 22.79
CA GLU A 120 24.64 -9.88 21.44
C GLU A 120 23.55 -9.31 20.55
N LEU A 121 23.75 -8.08 20.04
CA LEU A 121 22.83 -7.42 19.13
C LEU A 121 23.17 -7.83 17.70
N PHE A 122 22.28 -8.55 17.00
CA PHE A 122 22.55 -8.97 15.63
C PHE A 122 22.16 -7.91 14.62
N LYS A 123 20.91 -7.46 14.69
CA LYS A 123 20.36 -6.47 13.77
C LYS A 123 19.21 -5.74 14.44
N PHE A 124 18.91 -4.58 13.89
CA PHE A 124 17.72 -3.81 14.22
C PHE A 124 17.22 -3.16 12.93
N HIS A 125 15.92 -2.95 12.84
CA HIS A 125 15.33 -2.22 11.74
C HIS A 125 14.15 -1.40 12.24
N GLY A 126 13.92 -0.28 11.56
CA GLY A 126 12.73 0.52 11.77
C GLY A 126 11.46 -0.21 11.34
N GLU A 127 10.34 0.46 11.52
CA GLU A 127 9.02 -0.04 11.11
C GLU A 127 8.83 0.15 9.61
N ASP A 128 8.43 -0.90 8.90
CA ASP A 128 8.00 -0.78 7.52
C ASP A 128 6.56 -0.26 7.47
N VAL A 129 6.39 0.97 6.96
CA VAL A 129 5.08 1.65 6.90
C VAL A 129 4.38 1.47 5.56
N THR A 130 4.94 0.68 4.64
CA THR A 130 4.26 0.33 3.39
C THR A 130 3.08 -0.62 3.66
N GLU A 131 2.11 -0.58 2.75
CA GLU A 131 0.93 -1.46 2.80
C GLU A 131 1.33 -2.93 2.56
N ASP A 132 2.19 -3.18 1.57
CA ASP A 132 2.65 -4.51 1.16
C ASP A 132 3.78 -5.08 2.02
N LYS A 133 4.29 -4.30 2.99
CA LYS A 133 5.49 -4.64 3.79
C LYS A 133 6.70 -5.01 2.93
N ASP A 134 6.96 -4.21 1.90
CA ASP A 134 7.99 -4.46 0.89
C ASP A 134 9.36 -3.86 1.24
N GLY A 135 9.51 -3.29 2.44
CA GLY A 135 10.70 -2.61 2.93
C GLY A 135 10.93 -1.24 2.30
N GLY A 136 9.96 -0.72 1.54
CA GLY A 136 10.14 0.43 0.67
C GLY A 136 10.23 1.77 1.40
N VAL A 137 9.57 1.89 2.55
CA VAL A 137 9.51 3.08 3.41
C VAL A 137 9.69 2.63 4.86
N ILE A 138 10.87 2.84 5.41
CA ILE A 138 11.22 2.43 6.77
C ILE A 138 11.21 3.63 7.70
N ARG A 139 10.41 3.60 8.75
CA ARG A 139 10.25 4.64 9.75
C ARG A 139 11.09 4.38 11.00
N ARG A 140 11.73 5.43 11.51
CA ARG A 140 12.30 5.51 12.86
C ARG A 140 11.80 6.75 13.57
N ILE A 141 11.17 6.58 14.73
CA ILE A 141 10.51 7.66 15.46
C ILE A 141 11.54 8.44 16.28
N VAL A 142 11.66 9.75 16.03
CA VAL A 142 12.51 10.67 16.80
C VAL A 142 11.73 11.19 18.01
N THR A 143 10.56 11.77 17.75
CA THR A 143 9.63 12.28 18.77
C THR A 143 8.27 11.64 18.52
N LYS A 144 7.74 10.96 19.53
CA LYS A 144 6.43 10.32 19.41
C LYS A 144 5.33 11.39 19.31
N GLY A 145 4.44 11.23 18.34
CA GLY A 145 3.22 12.03 18.25
C GLY A 145 2.17 11.62 19.28
N GLY A 146 1.01 12.26 19.18
CA GLY A 146 -0.16 11.97 19.99
C GLY A 146 -1.42 11.82 19.16
N GLY A 147 -2.38 11.07 19.70
CA GLY A 147 -3.68 10.81 19.07
C GLY A 147 -3.76 9.43 18.42
N HIS A 148 -4.97 9.10 17.95
CA HIS A 148 -5.25 7.81 17.30
C HIS A 148 -5.61 7.96 15.82
N CYS A 149 -5.72 9.21 15.34
CA CYS A 149 -6.05 9.51 13.95
C CYS A 149 -4.75 9.71 13.16
N LYS A 150 -4.77 9.32 11.89
CA LYS A 150 -3.68 9.53 10.95
C LYS A 150 -4.18 10.29 9.72
N PRO A 151 -3.31 11.05 9.02
CA PRO A 151 -3.68 11.66 7.75
C PRO A 151 -4.08 10.61 6.71
N THR A 152 -4.96 10.98 5.78
CA THR A 152 -5.41 10.10 4.68
C THR A 152 -5.34 10.83 3.35
N GLU A 153 -5.38 10.10 2.24
CA GLU A 153 -5.42 10.72 0.90
C GLU A 153 -6.55 11.77 0.83
N GLY A 154 -6.25 12.95 0.30
CA GLY A 154 -7.19 14.07 0.19
C GLY A 154 -7.36 14.94 1.45
N THR A 155 -6.71 14.63 2.58
CA THR A 155 -6.66 15.52 3.75
C THR A 155 -5.56 16.56 3.61
N THR A 156 -5.77 17.72 4.21
CA THR A 156 -4.77 18.79 4.26
C THR A 156 -3.83 18.52 5.44
N VAL A 157 -2.53 18.62 5.24
CA VAL A 157 -1.50 18.46 6.28
C VAL A 157 -0.59 19.68 6.35
N GLN A 158 -0.07 19.95 7.54
CA GLN A 158 1.05 20.86 7.75
C GLN A 158 2.26 20.07 8.24
N VAL A 159 3.34 20.12 7.48
CA VAL A 159 4.54 19.33 7.75
C VAL A 159 5.81 20.16 7.55
N THR A 160 6.84 19.83 8.30
CA THR A 160 8.22 20.17 7.91
C THR A 160 8.86 18.95 7.30
N VAL A 161 9.42 19.09 6.10
CA VAL A 161 10.15 18.03 5.40
C VAL A 161 11.61 18.45 5.22
N GLU A 162 12.53 17.54 5.53
CA GLU A 162 13.96 17.70 5.29
C GLU A 162 14.48 16.46 4.58
N GLY A 163 14.78 16.58 3.28
CA GLY A 163 15.29 15.52 2.42
C GLY A 163 16.81 15.49 2.44
N MET A 164 17.38 14.30 2.62
CA MET A 164 18.81 14.06 2.76
C MET A 164 19.28 12.98 1.78
N PHE A 165 20.43 13.22 1.17
CA PHE A 165 21.11 12.29 0.28
C PHE A 165 22.64 12.47 0.41
N GLY A 166 23.39 11.37 0.38
CA GLY A 166 24.87 11.43 0.44
C GLY A 166 25.45 12.09 1.71
N GLY A 167 24.68 12.18 2.79
CA GLY A 167 25.09 12.83 4.04
C GLY A 167 24.80 14.34 4.12
N GLY A 168 24.16 14.95 3.10
CA GLY A 168 23.75 16.35 3.09
C GLY A 168 22.24 16.52 2.89
N ALA A 169 21.68 17.61 3.40
CA ALA A 169 20.30 18.00 3.13
C ALA A 169 20.20 18.68 1.74
N PHE A 170 19.25 18.24 0.92
CA PHE A 170 18.97 18.82 -0.41
C PHE A 170 17.64 19.57 -0.46
N ASP A 171 16.71 19.26 0.46
CA ASP A 171 15.42 19.92 0.59
C ASP A 171 15.15 20.19 2.06
N ARG A 172 14.65 21.39 2.38
CA ARG A 172 14.13 21.74 3.70
C ARG A 172 13.04 22.78 3.57
N ARG A 173 11.80 22.37 3.78
CA ARG A 173 10.62 23.23 3.61
C ARG A 173 9.57 22.94 4.66
N GLU A 174 8.84 23.98 5.02
CA GLU A 174 7.57 23.88 5.73
C GLU A 174 6.45 24.00 4.70
N LEU A 175 5.57 23.00 4.67
CA LEU A 175 4.57 22.84 3.61
C LEU A 175 3.20 22.64 4.24
N SER A 176 2.20 23.30 3.65
CA SER A 176 0.78 23.00 3.86
C SER A 176 0.19 22.54 2.53
N PHE A 177 -0.19 21.27 2.44
CA PHE A 177 -0.66 20.68 1.19
C PHE A 177 -1.66 19.54 1.41
N VAL A 178 -2.29 19.10 0.32
CA VAL A 178 -3.26 18.00 0.34
C VAL A 178 -2.56 16.70 -0.06
N ILE A 179 -2.70 15.65 0.75
CA ILE A 179 -2.14 14.32 0.44
C ILE A 179 -2.73 13.79 -0.87
N GLY A 180 -1.88 13.23 -1.72
CA GLY A 180 -2.11 12.83 -3.10
C GLY A 180 -1.68 13.90 -4.10
N TYR A 181 -0.91 14.91 -3.68
CA TYR A 181 -0.39 15.98 -4.54
C TYR A 181 1.08 16.35 -4.25
N GLY A 182 1.78 15.55 -3.45
CA GLY A 182 3.18 15.79 -3.08
C GLY A 182 4.11 15.84 -4.29
N GLU A 183 3.86 15.03 -5.33
CA GLU A 183 4.68 15.00 -6.56
C GLU A 183 4.78 16.37 -7.23
N SER A 184 3.68 17.13 -7.30
CA SER A 184 3.66 18.47 -7.88
C SER A 184 4.49 19.50 -7.11
N LEU A 185 4.81 19.20 -5.85
CA LEU A 185 5.66 20.00 -4.96
C LEU A 185 7.11 19.50 -4.97
N GLY A 186 7.43 18.54 -5.85
CA GLY A 186 8.73 17.89 -5.92
C GLY A 186 8.97 16.87 -4.82
N LEU A 187 7.93 16.40 -4.12
CA LEU A 187 8.05 15.37 -3.10
C LEU A 187 7.91 13.97 -3.72
N PRO A 188 8.77 13.00 -3.37
CA PRO A 188 8.63 11.64 -3.83
C PRO A 188 7.45 10.93 -3.11
N ALA A 189 6.88 9.90 -3.75
CA ALA A 189 5.68 9.20 -3.25
C ALA A 189 5.84 8.59 -1.84
N GLY A 190 7.08 8.23 -1.47
CA GLY A 190 7.42 7.75 -0.13
C GLY A 190 7.20 8.78 0.97
N VAL A 191 7.29 10.08 0.67
CA VAL A 191 7.01 11.15 1.66
C VAL A 191 5.53 11.18 2.02
N GLU A 192 4.63 11.05 1.06
CA GLU A 192 3.19 11.00 1.34
C GLU A 192 2.82 9.71 2.07
N THR A 193 3.43 8.58 1.67
CA THR A 193 3.30 7.29 2.38
C THR A 193 3.74 7.41 3.83
N ALA A 194 4.88 8.07 4.07
CA ALA A 194 5.40 8.35 5.39
C ALA A 194 4.41 9.21 6.21
N ILE A 195 3.94 10.33 5.68
CA ILE A 195 3.00 11.23 6.37
C ILE A 195 1.71 10.51 6.78
N MET A 196 1.15 9.66 5.92
CA MET A 196 -0.06 8.87 6.24
C MET A 196 0.16 7.83 7.36
N SER A 197 1.42 7.51 7.70
CA SER A 197 1.74 6.61 8.81
C SER A 197 1.89 7.31 10.17
N MET A 198 2.04 8.64 10.15
CA MET A 198 2.40 9.48 11.30
C MET A 198 1.20 9.91 12.15
N GLU A 199 1.49 10.23 13.41
CA GLU A 199 0.58 10.87 14.37
C GLU A 199 0.85 12.38 14.47
N GLU A 200 -0.16 13.14 14.92
CA GLU A 200 -0.02 14.60 15.11
C GLU A 200 1.08 14.92 16.13
N GLY A 201 1.97 15.85 15.80
CA GLY A 201 3.15 16.18 16.61
C GLY A 201 4.33 15.21 16.46
N GLU A 202 4.20 14.12 15.69
CA GLU A 202 5.28 13.15 15.46
C GLU A 202 6.42 13.79 14.65
N GLU A 203 7.66 13.48 15.04
CA GLU A 203 8.85 13.69 14.22
C GLU A 203 9.53 12.33 14.00
N SER A 204 9.77 11.98 12.74
CA SER A 204 10.30 10.69 12.35
C SER A 204 11.30 10.82 11.20
N VAL A 205 12.28 9.94 11.16
CA VAL A 205 13.19 9.76 10.02
C VAL A 205 12.72 8.57 9.22
N PHE A 206 12.58 8.76 7.91
CA PHE A 206 12.15 7.76 6.95
C PHE A 206 13.27 7.46 5.98
N THR A 207 13.55 6.18 5.76
CA THR A 207 14.42 5.72 4.68
C THR A 207 13.55 5.24 3.53
N LEU A 208 13.72 5.84 2.36
CA LEU A 208 12.97 5.56 1.15
C LEU A 208 13.87 4.80 0.17
N THR A 209 13.40 3.63 -0.26
CA THR A 209 14.01 2.92 -1.39
C THR A 209 13.75 3.67 -2.70
N PRO A 210 14.49 3.39 -3.78
CA PRO A 210 14.28 4.01 -5.09
C PRO A 210 12.83 3.98 -5.60
N LYS A 211 12.10 2.89 -5.34
CA LYS A 211 10.68 2.73 -5.70
C LYS A 211 9.80 3.84 -5.11
N TYR A 212 10.13 4.29 -3.89
CA TYR A 212 9.40 5.30 -3.14
C TYR A 212 10.12 6.66 -3.12
N GLY A 213 11.32 6.75 -3.72
CA GLY A 213 12.08 7.98 -3.93
C GLY A 213 11.79 8.60 -5.30
N PHE A 214 12.82 9.16 -5.95
CA PHE A 214 12.71 9.71 -7.31
C PHE A 214 12.90 8.65 -8.43
N GLY A 215 13.04 7.38 -8.06
CA GLY A 215 13.14 6.26 -9.00
C GLY A 215 14.29 6.38 -9.99
N LYS A 216 14.08 5.77 -11.17
CA LYS A 216 15.08 5.68 -12.25
C LYS A 216 15.45 7.01 -12.89
N ALA A 217 14.64 8.04 -12.70
CA ALA A 217 14.92 9.38 -13.22
C ALA A 217 15.89 10.16 -12.32
N GLY A 218 15.86 9.88 -11.01
CA GLY A 218 16.49 10.77 -10.02
C GLY A 218 15.79 12.13 -9.99
N ASN A 219 16.47 13.13 -9.44
CA ASN A 219 16.01 14.52 -9.43
C ASN A 219 17.19 15.45 -9.71
N ALA A 220 17.18 16.08 -10.88
CA ALA A 220 18.27 16.95 -11.33
C ALA A 220 18.40 18.24 -10.51
N GLU A 221 17.27 18.81 -10.06
CA GLU A 221 17.24 20.04 -9.27
C GLU A 221 17.90 19.84 -7.90
N PHE A 222 17.68 18.67 -7.30
CA PHE A 222 18.27 18.30 -6.01
C PHE A 222 19.60 17.53 -6.14
N HIS A 223 20.14 17.39 -7.36
CA HIS A 223 21.34 16.61 -7.63
C HIS A 223 21.26 15.16 -7.10
N VAL A 224 20.07 14.59 -7.10
CA VAL A 224 19.84 13.20 -6.70
C VAL A 224 19.95 12.31 -7.94
N PRO A 225 20.86 11.31 -7.94
CA PRO A 225 21.02 10.43 -9.09
C PRO A 225 19.86 9.44 -9.23
N PRO A 226 19.73 8.80 -10.41
CA PRO A 226 18.86 7.64 -10.61
C PRO A 226 19.04 6.57 -9.54
N ASP A 227 17.93 5.96 -9.15
CA ASP A 227 17.87 4.85 -8.21
C ASP A 227 18.56 5.11 -6.86
N ALA A 228 18.57 6.36 -6.42
CA ALA A 228 19.03 6.75 -5.11
C ALA A 228 18.05 6.35 -4.01
N ALA A 229 18.57 5.75 -2.93
CA ALA A 229 17.87 5.68 -1.66
C ALA A 229 17.97 7.04 -0.95
N LEU A 230 16.88 7.47 -0.32
CA LEU A 230 16.77 8.80 0.30
C LEU A 230 16.46 8.66 1.78
N GLN A 231 16.86 9.66 2.57
CA GLN A 231 16.36 9.83 3.92
C GLN A 231 15.53 11.10 4.00
N TYR A 232 14.40 11.05 4.68
CA TYR A 232 13.57 12.22 4.97
C TYR A 232 13.33 12.31 6.46
N ARG A 233 13.67 13.44 7.06
CA ARG A 233 13.18 13.81 8.40
C ARG A 233 11.89 14.59 8.21
N ILE A 234 10.80 14.08 8.79
CA ILE A 234 9.47 14.67 8.64
C ILE A 234 8.93 14.96 10.03
N LYS A 235 8.43 16.18 10.22
CA LYS A 235 7.64 16.57 11.39
C LYS A 235 6.23 16.88 10.96
N LEU A 236 5.25 16.14 11.49
CA LEU A 236 3.82 16.38 11.26
C LEU A 236 3.30 17.33 12.33
N SER A 237 3.04 18.58 11.96
CA SER A 237 2.55 19.60 12.91
C SER A 237 1.06 19.44 13.17
N GLU A 238 0.25 19.40 12.11
CA GLU A 238 -1.21 19.25 12.20
C GLU A 238 -1.78 18.68 10.90
N PHE A 239 -3.02 18.18 10.95
CA PHE A 239 -3.77 17.80 9.76
C PHE A 239 -5.28 17.89 9.94
N GLU A 240 -6.00 18.01 8.82
CA GLU A 240 -7.46 17.95 8.75
C GLU A 240 -7.95 16.55 9.14
N LYS A 241 -8.50 16.40 10.36
CA LYS A 241 -9.06 15.14 10.85
C LYS A 241 -10.38 14.84 10.13
N ALA A 242 -10.45 13.67 9.50
CA ALA A 242 -11.70 13.21 8.91
C ALA A 242 -12.72 12.92 10.03
N ARG A 243 -13.89 13.56 9.98
CA ARG A 243 -15.03 13.19 10.83
C ARG A 243 -15.68 11.93 10.28
N GLU A 244 -15.91 10.98 11.16
CA GLU A 244 -16.63 9.76 10.82
C GLU A 244 -18.14 10.01 10.70
N SER A 245 -18.82 9.19 9.90
CA SER A 245 -20.28 9.27 9.69
C SER A 245 -21.07 9.33 11.01
N TRP A 246 -20.68 8.54 12.02
CA TRP A 246 -21.36 8.46 13.32
C TRP A 246 -21.09 9.66 14.24
N GLN A 247 -20.07 10.47 13.95
CA GLN A 247 -19.73 11.67 14.73
C GLN A 247 -20.51 12.90 14.28
N MET A 248 -21.38 12.77 13.28
CA MET A 248 -22.11 13.87 12.67
C MET A 248 -23.61 13.59 12.68
N ASN A 249 -24.39 14.59 13.05
CA ASN A 249 -25.82 14.60 12.81
C ASN A 249 -26.13 14.87 11.32
N MET A 250 -27.40 14.78 10.94
CA MET A 250 -27.81 14.91 9.54
C MET A 250 -27.47 16.28 8.92
N ALA A 251 -27.65 17.37 9.68
CA ALA A 251 -27.35 18.72 9.20
C ALA A 251 -25.84 18.90 8.98
N GLU A 252 -25.02 18.43 9.92
CA GLU A 252 -23.55 18.45 9.79
C GLU A 252 -23.09 17.61 8.59
N LYS A 253 -23.68 16.42 8.37
CA LYS A 253 -23.37 15.60 7.19
C LYS A 253 -23.64 16.34 5.88
N LEU A 254 -24.74 17.08 5.79
CA LEU A 254 -25.09 17.83 4.58
C LEU A 254 -24.16 19.02 4.35
N GLU A 255 -23.82 19.75 5.42
CA GLU A 255 -22.87 20.86 5.38
C GLU A 255 -21.48 20.39 4.94
N GLU A 256 -20.94 19.36 5.60
CA GLU A 256 -19.65 18.75 5.26
C GLU A 256 -19.65 18.18 3.85
N SER A 257 -20.76 17.57 3.43
CA SER A 257 -20.88 17.05 2.07
C SER A 257 -20.88 18.17 1.02
N SER A 258 -21.46 19.33 1.33
CA SER A 258 -21.42 20.50 0.45
C SER A 258 -19.98 21.01 0.31
N ALA A 259 -19.27 21.18 1.43
CA ALA A 259 -17.87 21.61 1.43
C ALA A 259 -16.97 20.64 0.66
N ALA A 260 -17.13 19.33 0.89
CA ALA A 260 -16.40 18.29 0.15
C ALA A 260 -16.71 18.32 -1.36
N LYS A 261 -17.98 18.55 -1.73
CA LYS A 261 -18.40 18.64 -3.14
C LYS A 261 -17.77 19.83 -3.84
N GLU A 262 -17.68 20.98 -3.18
CA GLU A 262 -17.00 22.18 -3.68
C GLU A 262 -15.49 21.96 -3.82
N LYS A 263 -14.84 21.36 -2.81
CA LYS A 263 -13.42 20.98 -2.86
C LYS A 263 -13.14 20.03 -4.03
N GLY A 264 -14.00 19.01 -4.22
CA GLY A 264 -13.92 18.10 -5.35
C GLY A 264 -14.12 18.79 -6.71
N ALA A 265 -15.06 19.74 -6.79
CA ALA A 265 -15.28 20.51 -8.02
C ALA A 265 -14.07 21.42 -8.36
N ARG A 266 -13.42 21.99 -7.35
CA ARG A 266 -12.16 22.75 -7.52
C ARG A 266 -11.06 21.83 -8.06
N PHE A 267 -10.84 20.67 -7.45
CA PHE A 267 -9.87 19.69 -7.95
C PHE A 267 -10.15 19.23 -9.37
N PHE A 268 -11.42 19.02 -9.73
CA PHE A 268 -11.79 18.67 -11.10
C PHE A 268 -11.40 19.76 -12.11
N LYS A 269 -11.62 21.04 -11.78
CA LYS A 269 -11.23 22.17 -12.63
C LYS A 269 -9.71 22.28 -12.80
N GLU A 270 -8.97 21.94 -11.74
CA GLU A 270 -7.50 21.91 -11.75
C GLU A 270 -6.92 20.65 -12.46
N GLY A 271 -7.76 19.75 -12.97
CA GLY A 271 -7.32 18.50 -13.60
C GLY A 271 -6.92 17.39 -12.62
N LYS A 272 -7.12 17.61 -11.31
CA LYS A 272 -6.75 16.68 -10.23
C LYS A 272 -7.87 15.67 -9.98
N TYR A 273 -8.13 14.83 -10.97
CA TYR A 273 -9.30 13.94 -10.98
C TYR A 273 -9.29 12.91 -9.83
N ARG A 274 -8.11 12.36 -9.48
CA ARG A 274 -7.99 11.40 -8.38
C ARG A 274 -8.37 12.01 -7.02
N LEU A 275 -7.92 13.22 -6.73
CA LEU A 275 -8.31 13.96 -5.52
C LEU A 275 -9.80 14.32 -5.51
N ALA A 276 -10.35 14.69 -6.68
CA ALA A 276 -11.79 14.91 -6.80
C ALA A 276 -12.58 13.64 -6.45
N VAL A 277 -12.14 12.47 -6.95
CA VAL A 277 -12.74 11.16 -6.62
C VAL A 277 -12.71 10.90 -5.11
N VAL A 278 -11.59 11.16 -4.44
CA VAL A 278 -11.47 11.01 -2.98
C VAL A 278 -12.51 11.84 -2.23
N GLN A 279 -12.66 13.12 -2.59
CA GLN A 279 -13.66 13.99 -1.96
C GLN A 279 -15.09 13.51 -2.21
N TYR A 280 -15.39 13.07 -3.42
CA TYR A 280 -16.72 12.56 -3.76
C TYR A 280 -17.04 11.21 -3.09
N LYS A 281 -16.06 10.30 -2.97
CA LYS A 281 -16.22 9.04 -2.21
C LYS A 281 -16.49 9.30 -0.73
N ARG A 282 -15.84 10.31 -0.14
CA ARG A 282 -16.07 10.72 1.26
C ARG A 282 -17.54 11.09 1.51
N ILE A 283 -18.17 11.83 0.59
CA ILE A 283 -19.59 12.17 0.67
C ILE A 283 -20.48 10.91 0.66
N LEU A 284 -20.19 9.97 -0.23
CA LEU A 284 -20.94 8.71 -0.31
C LEU A 284 -20.81 7.88 0.98
N ALA A 285 -19.62 7.89 1.60
CA ALA A 285 -19.39 7.19 2.86
C ALA A 285 -20.21 7.78 4.02
N TRP A 286 -20.25 9.12 4.15
CA TRP A 286 -21.07 9.78 5.18
C TRP A 286 -22.56 9.51 5.02
N LEU A 287 -23.01 9.41 3.78
CA LEU A 287 -24.41 9.16 3.46
C LEU A 287 -24.76 7.68 3.35
N ALA A 288 -23.83 6.72 3.46
CA ALA A 288 -24.07 5.32 3.09
C ALA A 288 -25.27 4.66 3.79
N HIS A 289 -25.50 4.99 5.05
CA HIS A 289 -26.57 4.40 5.89
C HIS A 289 -27.81 5.29 6.04
N GLU A 290 -27.83 6.46 5.40
CA GLU A 290 -28.99 7.36 5.47
C GLU A 290 -30.11 6.84 4.57
N SER A 291 -31.35 6.83 5.06
CA SER A 291 -32.48 6.37 4.27
C SER A 291 -32.91 7.46 3.27
N ASP A 292 -33.07 7.11 1.99
CA ASP A 292 -33.67 8.03 1.00
C ASP A 292 -35.13 8.39 1.33
N ARG A 293 -35.76 7.65 2.25
CA ARG A 293 -37.17 7.81 2.65
C ARG A 293 -37.34 8.52 3.99
N SER A 294 -36.26 8.88 4.68
CA SER A 294 -36.37 9.64 5.93
C SER A 294 -36.72 11.09 5.63
N GLU A 295 -37.96 11.48 5.92
CA GLU A 295 -38.34 12.90 5.97
C GLU A 295 -37.67 13.57 7.18
N PRO A 296 -37.23 14.85 7.08
CA PRO A 296 -37.42 15.78 5.96
C PRO A 296 -36.29 15.81 4.90
N HIS A 297 -35.17 15.11 5.14
CA HIS A 297 -33.93 15.27 4.36
C HIS A 297 -33.77 14.28 3.18
N GLY A 298 -34.63 13.26 3.06
CA GLY A 298 -34.45 12.17 2.09
C GLY A 298 -34.33 12.64 0.63
N LYS A 299 -35.09 13.67 0.23
CA LYS A 299 -34.98 14.26 -1.12
C LYS A 299 -33.64 14.93 -1.37
N GLU A 300 -33.13 15.65 -0.37
CA GLU A 300 -31.85 16.36 -0.44
C GLU A 300 -30.68 15.37 -0.52
N VAL A 301 -30.72 14.32 0.29
CA VAL A 301 -29.74 13.22 0.25
C VAL A 301 -29.73 12.53 -1.11
N ARG A 302 -30.90 12.20 -1.65
CA ARG A 302 -31.03 11.57 -2.97
C ARG A 302 -30.45 12.45 -4.07
N ALA A 303 -30.79 13.74 -4.06
CA ALA A 303 -30.28 14.71 -5.04
C ALA A 303 -28.75 14.86 -4.94
N LEU A 304 -28.22 14.88 -3.72
CA LEU A 304 -26.78 14.97 -3.46
C LEU A 304 -26.04 13.71 -3.92
N ARG A 305 -26.54 12.51 -3.61
CA ARG A 305 -25.99 11.23 -4.09
C ARG A 305 -25.95 11.18 -5.61
N LEU A 306 -27.04 11.56 -6.28
CA LEU A 306 -27.11 11.61 -7.74
C LEU A 306 -26.03 12.56 -8.29
N ALA A 307 -25.92 13.77 -7.75
CA ALA A 307 -24.91 14.75 -8.20
C ALA A 307 -23.48 14.22 -8.02
N VAL A 308 -23.19 13.57 -6.89
CA VAL A 308 -21.87 13.01 -6.57
C VAL A 308 -21.54 11.83 -7.48
N ARG A 309 -22.48 10.91 -7.71
CA ARG A 309 -22.31 9.78 -8.66
C ARG A 309 -22.01 10.25 -10.07
N LEU A 310 -22.73 11.28 -10.53
CA LEU A 310 -22.47 11.91 -11.83
C LEU A 310 -21.06 12.50 -11.88
N ASN A 311 -20.64 13.23 -10.85
CA ASN A 311 -19.30 13.82 -10.79
C ASN A 311 -18.20 12.76 -10.76
N LEU A 312 -18.38 11.66 -10.01
CA LEU A 312 -17.47 10.51 -10.03
C LEU A 312 -17.34 9.92 -11.43
N ALA A 313 -18.46 9.68 -12.12
CA ALA A 313 -18.46 9.11 -13.46
C ALA A 313 -17.62 9.94 -14.44
N VAL A 314 -17.73 11.27 -14.41
CA VAL A 314 -16.90 12.12 -15.28
C VAL A 314 -15.44 12.14 -14.86
N CYS A 315 -15.11 12.06 -13.55
CA CYS A 315 -13.72 11.94 -13.10
C CYS A 315 -13.09 10.65 -13.63
N TYR A 316 -13.77 9.51 -13.49
CA TYR A 316 -13.27 8.22 -13.98
C TYR A 316 -13.12 8.17 -15.50
N LEU A 317 -14.05 8.78 -16.26
CA LEU A 317 -13.88 8.95 -17.71
C LEU A 317 -12.61 9.75 -18.05
N LYS A 318 -12.30 10.80 -17.28
CA LYS A 318 -11.08 11.60 -17.47
C LYS A 318 -9.80 10.83 -17.10
N MET A 319 -9.90 9.90 -16.14
CA MET A 319 -8.81 9.01 -15.72
C MET A 319 -8.67 7.76 -16.60
N GLN A 320 -9.51 7.59 -17.64
CA GLN A 320 -9.53 6.40 -18.50
C GLN A 320 -9.85 5.10 -17.73
N GLU A 321 -10.71 5.21 -16.71
CA GLU A 321 -11.23 4.09 -15.91
C GLU A 321 -12.72 3.85 -16.22
N PRO A 322 -13.06 3.32 -17.41
CA PRO A 322 -14.44 3.29 -17.87
C PRO A 322 -15.34 2.34 -17.07
N ALA A 323 -14.82 1.27 -16.47
CA ALA A 323 -15.62 0.35 -15.66
C ALA A 323 -16.21 1.06 -14.43
N GLN A 324 -15.38 1.79 -13.69
CA GLN A 324 -15.77 2.60 -12.53
C GLN A 324 -16.74 3.72 -12.94
N ALA A 325 -16.55 4.31 -14.12
CA ALA A 325 -17.48 5.30 -14.65
C ALA A 325 -18.87 4.70 -14.92
N ALA A 326 -18.93 3.53 -15.58
CA ALA A 326 -20.17 2.85 -15.90
C ALA A 326 -20.94 2.42 -14.63
N GLU A 327 -20.24 1.92 -13.61
CA GLU A 327 -20.82 1.56 -12.31
C GLU A 327 -21.50 2.77 -11.64
N ASN A 328 -20.80 3.90 -11.56
CA ASN A 328 -21.37 5.12 -10.99
C ASN A 328 -22.58 5.64 -11.78
N CYS A 329 -22.57 5.50 -13.11
CA CYS A 329 -23.73 5.82 -13.92
C CYS A 329 -24.91 4.86 -13.70
N ASN A 330 -24.66 3.56 -13.49
CA ASN A 330 -25.73 2.62 -13.15
C ASN A 330 -26.43 3.03 -11.86
N THR A 331 -25.68 3.28 -10.78
CA THR A 331 -26.28 3.75 -9.53
C THR A 331 -26.96 5.11 -9.68
N ALA A 332 -26.42 6.01 -10.52
CA ALA A 332 -27.11 7.28 -10.83
C ALA A 332 -28.46 7.05 -11.51
N LEU A 333 -28.57 6.05 -12.41
CA LEU A 333 -29.81 5.70 -13.11
C LEU A 333 -30.81 4.94 -12.22
N GLU A 334 -30.35 4.25 -11.17
CA GLU A 334 -31.23 3.73 -10.13
C GLU A 334 -31.91 4.87 -9.33
N LEU A 335 -31.22 6.02 -9.18
CA LEU A 335 -31.76 7.20 -8.52
C LEU A 335 -32.59 8.08 -9.46
N ASP A 336 -32.25 8.16 -10.74
CA ASP A 336 -32.93 8.95 -11.77
C ASP A 336 -32.75 8.25 -13.13
N ASP A 337 -33.72 7.43 -13.50
CA ASP A 337 -33.68 6.53 -14.66
C ASP A 337 -33.63 7.27 -16.01
N CYS A 338 -34.05 8.52 -16.01
CA CYS A 338 -34.09 9.38 -17.18
C CYS A 338 -32.91 10.37 -17.23
N ASN A 339 -31.92 10.28 -16.33
CA ASN A 339 -30.87 11.29 -16.24
C ASN A 339 -30.01 11.38 -17.51
N GLU A 340 -30.11 12.50 -18.23
CA GLU A 340 -29.35 12.77 -19.47
C GLU A 340 -27.84 12.53 -19.30
N LYS A 341 -27.25 13.06 -18.23
CA LYS A 341 -25.80 12.97 -18.00
C LYS A 341 -25.37 11.54 -17.69
N ALA A 342 -26.17 10.79 -16.93
CA ALA A 342 -25.84 9.41 -16.60
C ALA A 342 -25.89 8.50 -17.83
N LEU A 343 -26.95 8.60 -18.65
CA LEU A 343 -27.07 7.85 -19.90
C LEU A 343 -25.91 8.14 -20.85
N PHE A 344 -25.61 9.43 -21.07
CA PHE A 344 -24.53 9.83 -21.97
C PHE A 344 -23.16 9.33 -21.49
N ARG A 345 -22.85 9.48 -20.20
CA ARG A 345 -21.56 9.06 -19.62
C ARG A 345 -21.42 7.54 -19.55
N ARG A 346 -22.50 6.81 -19.27
CA ARG A 346 -22.50 5.34 -19.32
C ARG A 346 -22.23 4.84 -20.73
N ALA A 347 -22.86 5.46 -21.73
CA ALA A 347 -22.64 5.12 -23.12
C ALA A 347 -21.17 5.36 -23.54
N GLN A 348 -20.57 6.48 -23.12
CA GLN A 348 -19.14 6.75 -23.33
C GLN A 348 -18.24 5.70 -22.67
N ALA A 349 -18.56 5.32 -21.43
CA ALA A 349 -17.83 4.29 -20.71
C ALA A 349 -17.93 2.92 -21.40
N CYS A 350 -19.13 2.49 -21.77
CA CYS A 350 -19.37 1.24 -22.51
C CYS A 350 -18.63 1.24 -23.85
N PHE A 351 -18.65 2.36 -24.57
CA PHE A 351 -17.90 2.51 -25.81
C PHE A 351 -16.39 2.35 -25.60
N ALA A 352 -15.84 2.96 -24.55
CA ALA A 352 -14.43 2.82 -24.19
C ALA A 352 -14.04 1.39 -23.79
N MET A 353 -14.98 0.62 -23.23
CA MET A 353 -14.80 -0.81 -22.91
C MET A 353 -14.99 -1.74 -24.12
N GLY A 354 -15.37 -1.22 -25.29
CA GLY A 354 -15.69 -2.03 -26.47
C GLY A 354 -17.09 -2.63 -26.48
N GLU A 355 -17.94 -2.31 -25.49
CA GLU A 355 -19.34 -2.72 -25.42
C GLU A 355 -20.22 -1.83 -26.32
N PHE A 356 -19.98 -1.87 -27.63
CA PHE A 356 -20.57 -0.93 -28.59
C PHE A 356 -22.09 -1.04 -28.71
N GLU A 357 -22.66 -2.24 -28.58
CA GLU A 357 -24.11 -2.46 -28.62
C GLU A 357 -24.80 -1.83 -27.41
N ARG A 358 -24.22 -2.01 -26.21
CA ARG A 358 -24.74 -1.41 -24.98
C ARG A 358 -24.64 0.11 -25.03
N ALA A 359 -23.51 0.64 -25.52
CA ALA A 359 -23.35 2.07 -25.76
C ALA A 359 -24.38 2.63 -26.76
N LEU A 360 -24.65 1.88 -27.84
CA LEU A 360 -25.67 2.25 -28.83
C LEU A 360 -27.07 2.32 -28.20
N ASN A 361 -27.45 1.31 -27.41
CA ASN A 361 -28.73 1.27 -26.72
C ASN A 361 -28.90 2.48 -25.78
N ASP A 362 -27.85 2.84 -25.03
CA ASP A 362 -27.88 4.01 -24.14
C ASP A 362 -28.03 5.33 -24.90
N PHE A 363 -27.29 5.52 -26.01
CA PHE A 363 -27.43 6.73 -26.83
C PHE A 363 -28.79 6.80 -27.53
N GLN A 364 -29.35 5.67 -27.96
CA GLN A 364 -30.70 5.62 -28.53
C GLN A 364 -31.75 5.95 -27.48
N ARG A 365 -31.65 5.37 -26.28
CA ARG A 365 -32.53 5.72 -25.16
C ARG A 365 -32.43 7.20 -24.80
N LEU A 366 -31.22 7.74 -24.82
CA LEU A 366 -30.98 9.16 -24.58
C LEU A 366 -31.66 10.03 -25.65
N LEU A 367 -31.56 9.69 -26.94
CA LEU A 367 -32.22 10.45 -28.01
C LEU A 367 -33.75 10.30 -28.02
N GLN A 368 -34.30 9.20 -27.48
CA GLN A 368 -35.74 9.06 -27.26
C GLN A 368 -36.25 10.07 -26.22
N LEU A 369 -35.47 10.29 -25.14
CA LEU A 369 -35.83 11.21 -24.06
C LEU A 369 -35.45 12.66 -24.39
N TYR A 370 -34.32 12.87 -25.08
CA TYR A 370 -33.73 14.17 -25.39
C TYR A 370 -33.35 14.26 -26.89
N PRO A 371 -34.34 14.46 -27.78
CA PRO A 371 -34.11 14.45 -29.24
C PRO A 371 -33.13 15.52 -29.75
N GLU A 372 -32.99 16.62 -29.01
CA GLU A 372 -32.11 17.76 -29.36
C GLU A 372 -30.63 17.54 -29.00
N ASN A 373 -30.28 16.42 -28.36
CA ASN A 373 -28.90 16.15 -27.98
C ASN A 373 -28.02 15.80 -29.20
N ARG A 374 -27.41 16.83 -29.79
CA ARG A 374 -26.53 16.71 -30.97
C ARG A 374 -25.32 15.81 -30.73
N ALA A 375 -24.76 15.83 -29.51
CA ALA A 375 -23.60 15.03 -29.16
C ALA A 375 -23.95 13.52 -29.19
N ALA A 376 -25.11 13.14 -28.67
CA ALA A 376 -25.59 11.76 -28.67
C ALA A 376 -25.80 11.26 -30.12
N ARG A 377 -26.39 12.08 -30.99
CA ARG A 377 -26.59 11.74 -32.40
C ARG A 377 -25.28 11.44 -33.13
N ALA A 378 -24.23 12.23 -32.87
CA ALA A 378 -22.91 11.98 -33.44
C ALA A 378 -22.30 10.64 -32.94
N GLN A 379 -22.50 10.31 -31.66
CA GLN A 379 -22.01 9.07 -31.08
C GLN A 379 -22.75 7.82 -31.59
N VAL A 380 -24.07 7.90 -31.85
CA VAL A 380 -24.84 6.78 -32.45
C VAL A 380 -24.22 6.32 -33.77
N ALA A 381 -23.92 7.25 -34.67
CA ALA A 381 -23.31 6.93 -35.96
C ALA A 381 -21.91 6.30 -35.81
N LEU A 382 -21.18 6.68 -34.76
CA LEU A 382 -19.89 6.07 -34.43
C LEU A 382 -20.07 4.65 -33.88
N CYS A 383 -20.98 4.44 -32.94
CA CYS A 383 -21.29 3.11 -32.38
C CYS A 383 -21.74 2.14 -33.47
N GLN A 384 -22.66 2.55 -34.36
CA GLN A 384 -23.13 1.70 -35.47
C GLN A 384 -22.00 1.23 -36.38
N ARG A 385 -21.04 2.11 -36.69
CA ARG A 385 -19.86 1.74 -37.48
C ARG A 385 -19.01 0.71 -36.74
N ARG A 386 -18.72 0.92 -35.45
CA ARG A 386 -17.92 -0.01 -34.64
C ARG A 386 -18.59 -1.37 -34.46
N VAL A 387 -19.91 -1.41 -34.26
CA VAL A 387 -20.70 -2.66 -34.21
C VAL A 387 -20.56 -3.43 -35.53
N LYS A 388 -20.72 -2.74 -36.67
CA LYS A 388 -20.56 -3.38 -37.99
C LYS A 388 -19.14 -3.91 -38.20
N GLU A 389 -18.12 -3.14 -37.87
CA GLU A 389 -16.71 -3.57 -37.95
C GLU A 389 -16.44 -4.79 -37.04
N GLN A 390 -17.02 -4.83 -35.84
CA GLN A 390 -16.91 -5.95 -34.92
C GLN A 390 -17.54 -7.21 -35.52
N HIS A 391 -18.79 -7.14 -36.01
CA HIS A 391 -19.44 -8.27 -36.66
C HIS A 391 -18.69 -8.77 -37.91
N GLU A 392 -18.11 -7.87 -38.71
CA GLU A 392 -17.29 -8.26 -39.86
C GLU A 392 -16.01 -9.00 -39.44
N LYS A 393 -15.35 -8.54 -38.37
CA LYS A 393 -14.18 -9.23 -37.78
C LYS A 393 -14.57 -10.59 -37.24
N ASP A 394 -15.65 -10.67 -36.47
CA ASP A 394 -16.16 -11.91 -35.89
C ASP A 394 -16.52 -12.90 -36.99
N LYS A 395 -17.23 -12.45 -38.04
CA LYS A 395 -17.55 -13.29 -39.21
C LYS A 395 -16.30 -13.86 -39.88
N ARG A 396 -15.24 -13.05 -40.06
CA ARG A 396 -13.95 -13.51 -40.61
C ARG A 396 -13.25 -14.49 -39.68
N LEU A 397 -13.26 -14.22 -38.38
CA LEU A 397 -12.67 -15.10 -37.36
C LEU A 397 -13.36 -16.45 -37.33
N TYR A 398 -14.70 -16.46 -37.23
CA TYR A 398 -15.49 -17.69 -37.26
C TYR A 398 -15.29 -18.46 -38.57
N ALA A 399 -15.33 -17.80 -39.73
CA ALA A 399 -15.07 -18.46 -41.01
C ALA A 399 -13.68 -19.13 -41.08
N SER A 400 -12.66 -18.48 -40.52
CA SER A 400 -11.31 -19.04 -40.40
C SER A 400 -11.24 -20.23 -39.44
N LEU A 401 -11.90 -20.13 -38.28
CA LEU A 401 -12.00 -21.22 -37.30
C LEU A 401 -12.73 -22.43 -37.89
N PHE A 402 -13.86 -22.22 -38.57
CA PHE A 402 -14.60 -23.29 -39.26
C PHE A 402 -13.74 -23.97 -40.32
N ARG A 403 -13.06 -23.22 -41.18
CA ARG A 403 -12.15 -23.79 -42.19
C ARG A 403 -11.05 -24.65 -41.54
N LYS A 404 -10.41 -24.15 -40.48
CA LYS A 404 -9.37 -24.91 -39.76
C LYS A 404 -9.89 -26.19 -39.11
N CYS A 405 -11.11 -26.18 -38.58
CA CYS A 405 -11.75 -27.38 -38.04
C CYS A 405 -12.03 -28.38 -39.16
N SER A 406 -12.63 -27.94 -40.27
CA SER A 406 -12.87 -28.79 -41.45
C SER A 406 -11.59 -29.39 -42.01
N ASP A 407 -10.51 -28.60 -42.15
CA ASP A 407 -9.20 -29.08 -42.62
C ASP A 407 -8.60 -30.12 -41.66
N ARG A 408 -8.84 -29.99 -40.35
CA ARG A 408 -8.38 -30.95 -39.34
C ARG A 408 -9.17 -32.25 -39.38
N ASP A 409 -10.47 -32.16 -39.62
CA ASP A 409 -11.36 -33.32 -39.70
C ASP A 409 -11.07 -34.11 -40.99
N ILE A 410 -10.88 -33.42 -42.13
CA ILE A 410 -10.42 -34.03 -43.40
C ILE A 410 -9.05 -34.72 -43.21
N LYS A 411 -8.10 -34.08 -42.53
CA LYS A 411 -6.79 -34.71 -42.23
C LYS A 411 -6.92 -35.93 -41.34
N LYS A 412 -7.88 -35.95 -40.40
CA LYS A 412 -8.13 -37.11 -39.53
C LYS A 412 -8.79 -38.26 -40.27
N GLU A 413 -9.69 -37.98 -41.21
CA GLU A 413 -10.31 -38.99 -42.06
C GLU A 413 -9.29 -39.57 -43.05
N GLY A 414 -8.50 -38.73 -43.72
CA GLY A 414 -7.43 -39.21 -44.60
C GLY A 414 -6.40 -40.09 -43.89
N LEU A 415 -6.03 -39.76 -42.64
CA LEU A 415 -5.13 -40.60 -41.82
C LEU A 415 -5.78 -41.92 -41.35
N LYS A 416 -7.11 -42.03 -41.36
CA LYS A 416 -7.81 -43.29 -41.09
C LYS A 416 -7.87 -44.14 -42.35
N ASP A 417 -8.23 -43.55 -43.48
CA ASP A 417 -8.30 -44.23 -44.77
C ASP A 417 -6.93 -44.79 -45.17
N GLU A 418 -5.84 -44.03 -44.97
CA GLU A 418 -4.47 -44.51 -45.20
C GLU A 418 -4.08 -45.69 -44.31
N LYS A 419 -4.56 -45.72 -43.05
CA LYS A 419 -4.32 -46.85 -42.13
C LYS A 419 -5.13 -48.08 -42.51
N GLU A 420 -6.38 -47.89 -42.95
CA GLU A 420 -7.23 -48.98 -43.42
C GLU A 420 -6.70 -49.58 -44.73
N GLU A 421 -6.15 -48.77 -45.65
CA GLU A 421 -5.43 -49.25 -46.83
C GLU A 421 -4.11 -49.97 -46.50
N GLU A 422 -3.34 -49.49 -45.51
CA GLU A 422 -2.14 -50.19 -45.02
C GLU A 422 -2.48 -51.54 -44.36
N GLU A 423 -3.60 -51.64 -43.64
CA GLU A 423 -4.08 -52.90 -43.06
C GLU A 423 -4.63 -53.86 -44.13
N ALA A 424 -5.34 -53.36 -45.14
CA ALA A 424 -5.85 -54.16 -46.25
C ALA A 424 -4.72 -54.68 -47.19
N SER A 425 -3.68 -53.87 -47.42
CA SER A 425 -2.49 -54.31 -48.16
C SER A 425 -1.67 -55.34 -47.38
N ARG A 426 -1.52 -55.19 -46.06
CA ARG A 426 -0.93 -56.23 -45.20
C ARG A 426 -1.75 -57.53 -45.18
N ALA A 427 -3.08 -57.47 -45.22
CA ALA A 427 -3.93 -58.65 -45.27
C ALA A 427 -3.81 -59.41 -46.61
N THR A 428 -3.62 -58.70 -47.72
CA THR A 428 -3.43 -59.31 -49.06
C THR A 428 -2.02 -59.88 -49.25
N ASP A 429 -1.00 -59.31 -48.63
CA ASP A 429 0.35 -59.91 -48.58
C ASP A 429 0.40 -61.21 -47.76
N VAL A 430 -0.48 -61.36 -46.75
CA VAL A 430 -0.62 -62.61 -45.99
C VAL A 430 -1.35 -63.71 -46.80
N GLU A 431 -2.30 -63.34 -47.67
CA GLU A 431 -2.96 -64.31 -48.58
C GLU A 431 -2.05 -64.76 -49.74
N ASN A 432 -1.17 -63.89 -50.26
CA ASN A 432 -0.18 -64.29 -51.28
C ASN A 432 1.05 -65.01 -50.71
N GLY A 433 1.40 -64.82 -49.43
CA GLY A 433 2.40 -65.62 -48.74
C GLY A 433 1.94 -67.05 -48.39
N GLY A 434 0.64 -67.32 -48.48
CA GLY A 434 0.03 -68.63 -48.16
C GLY A 434 -0.13 -69.60 -49.32
N ARG A 435 0.21 -69.22 -50.56
CA ARG A 435 0.05 -70.08 -51.75
C ARG A 435 1.31 -70.80 -52.24
N ASP A 436 2.47 -70.58 -51.61
CA ASP A 436 3.73 -71.30 -51.93
C ASP A 436 4.12 -72.37 -50.89
N GLN A 437 3.15 -72.92 -50.14
CA GLN A 437 3.33 -74.15 -49.37
C GLN A 437 2.12 -75.07 -49.51
N LYS A 438 1.84 -75.56 -50.74
CA LYS A 438 1.15 -76.85 -51.00
C LYS A 438 1.04 -77.16 -52.52
N ALA A 439 2.17 -77.51 -53.15
CA ALA A 439 2.32 -78.42 -54.31
C ALA A 439 3.82 -78.42 -54.65
N ALA A 440 4.59 -79.50 -54.41
CA ALA A 440 4.66 -80.71 -55.24
C ALA A 440 5.06 -80.40 -56.69
#